data_AF-A0A212KFG3-F1
#
_entry.id   AF-A0A212KFG3-F1
#
_cell.length_a   1.000
_cell.length_b   1.000
_cell.length_c   1.000
_cell.angle_alpha   90.00
_cell.angle_beta   90.00
_cell.angle_gamma   90.00
#
_symmetry.space_group_name_H-M   'P 1'
#
loop_
_entity.id
_entity.type
_entity.pdbx_description
1 polymer ?
#
loop_
_entity_poly.entity_id
_entity_poly.type
_entity_poly.pdbx_seq_one_letter_code
_entity_poly.pdbx_strand_id
1 'polypeptide(L)'
;MAVKLDKWLVAQKKHRLSDRHTQMARELGLNPDKLGKIDNHKQEPWKAPLPQFIEDIYFKRFKREEPLIVKSIKQLIAEEKVKKEKQKKVKDQKRKAKLQEDGSITDDKATENPIEQTNPTKKIRYNDIKPIARVQLEAGILQKEVHIFDEAFNLHEKESVTMSELGFMLKKIYPQYKPRRYGCKSLGEIYERLDKYEVIQAEEKGACNIVRKKNSFLE
;
A
#
# COMPACT_ATOMS: atom_id res chain seq x y z
N MET A 1 -6.30 4.13 -15.44
CA MET A 1 -5.29 4.62 -14.46
C MET A 1 -5.64 6.06 -14.10
N ALA A 2 -5.86 6.36 -12.82
CA ALA A 2 -6.07 7.75 -12.38
C ALA A 2 -4.74 8.51 -12.47
N VAL A 3 -4.61 9.37 -13.48
CA VAL A 3 -3.41 10.18 -13.66
C VAL A 3 -3.46 11.36 -12.69
N LYS A 4 -2.37 11.61 -11.96
CA LYS A 4 -2.25 12.73 -11.02
C LYS A 4 -2.42 14.07 -11.75
N LEU A 5 -3.18 15.00 -11.15
CA LEU A 5 -3.42 16.34 -11.72
C LEU A 5 -2.13 17.14 -11.91
N ASP A 6 -1.12 16.93 -11.07
CA ASP A 6 0.18 17.61 -11.20
C ASP A 6 0.87 17.33 -12.55
N LYS A 7 0.72 16.11 -13.09
CA LYS A 7 1.28 15.75 -14.39
C LYS A 7 0.63 16.53 -15.53
N TRP A 8 -0.67 16.79 -15.42
CA TRP A 8 -1.39 17.62 -16.38
C TRP A 8 -0.93 19.07 -16.34
N LEU A 9 -0.60 19.62 -15.17
CA LEU A 9 -0.05 20.97 -15.06
C LEU A 9 1.28 21.12 -15.80
N VAL A 10 2.17 20.13 -15.65
CA VAL A 10 3.47 20.12 -16.33
C VAL A 10 3.29 19.97 -17.84
N ALA A 11 2.44 19.04 -18.27
CA ALA A 11 2.17 18.80 -19.68
C ALA A 11 1.50 20.02 -20.35
N GLN A 12 0.55 20.66 -19.66
CA GLN A 12 -0.11 21.89 -20.12
C GLN A 12 0.92 22.99 -20.41
N LYS A 13 1.84 23.23 -19.46
CA LYS A 13 2.90 24.24 -19.64
C LYS A 13 3.87 23.86 -20.76
N LYS A 14 4.27 22.59 -20.84
CA LYS A 14 5.22 22.08 -21.83
C LYS A 14 4.69 22.21 -23.27
N HIS A 15 3.44 21.81 -23.48
CA HIS A 15 2.79 21.79 -24.79
C HIS A 15 1.97 23.06 -25.07
N ARG A 16 2.05 24.08 -24.20
CA ARG A 16 1.35 25.37 -24.32
C ARG A 16 -0.17 25.19 -24.53
N LEU A 17 -0.76 24.22 -23.83
CA LEU A 17 -2.19 23.93 -23.91
C LEU A 17 -2.99 24.91 -23.05
N SER A 18 -4.16 25.35 -23.54
CA SER A 18 -5.12 26.08 -22.73
C SER A 18 -5.80 25.16 -21.70
N ASP A 19 -6.47 25.74 -20.71
CA ASP A 19 -7.30 24.96 -19.78
C ASP A 19 -8.41 24.20 -20.52
N ARG A 20 -8.98 24.79 -21.57
CA ARG A 20 -9.96 24.16 -22.47
C ARG A 20 -9.38 22.93 -23.17
N HIS A 21 -8.21 23.06 -23.80
CA HIS A 21 -7.53 21.92 -24.46
C HIS A 21 -7.16 20.82 -23.47
N THR A 22 -6.71 21.21 -22.27
CA THR A 22 -6.37 20.27 -21.20
C THR A 22 -7.60 19.49 -20.73
N GLN A 23 -8.75 20.15 -20.60
CA GLN A 23 -10.01 19.51 -20.24
C GLN A 23 -10.49 18.54 -21.35
N MET A 24 -10.47 18.97 -22.62
CA MET A 24 -10.81 18.09 -23.76
C MET A 24 -9.93 16.83 -23.79
N ALA A 25 -8.61 17.01 -23.63
CA ALA A 25 -7.67 15.90 -23.61
C ALA A 25 -7.95 14.89 -22.47
N ARG A 26 -8.40 15.37 -21.31
CA ARG A 26 -8.81 14.52 -20.18
C ARG A 26 -10.09 13.75 -20.46
N GLU A 27 -11.09 14.39 -21.05
CA GLU A 27 -12.36 13.75 -21.43
C GLU A 27 -12.15 12.72 -22.55
N LEU A 28 -11.23 13.00 -23.47
CA LEU A 28 -10.80 12.04 -24.49
C LEU A 28 -10.03 10.84 -23.92
N GLY A 29 -9.52 10.93 -22.69
CA GLY A 29 -8.73 9.88 -22.05
C GLY A 29 -7.26 9.86 -22.48
N LEU A 30 -6.74 10.97 -23.01
CA LEU A 30 -5.33 11.11 -23.34
C LEU A 30 -4.46 11.07 -22.08
N ASN A 31 -3.20 10.69 -22.24
CA ASN A 31 -2.24 10.62 -21.14
C ASN A 31 -1.21 11.76 -21.26
N PRO A 32 -1.03 12.61 -20.23
CA PRO A 32 -0.09 13.74 -20.27
C PRO A 32 1.35 13.31 -20.54
N ASP A 33 1.77 12.12 -20.07
CA ASP A 33 3.13 11.61 -20.29
C ASP A 33 3.35 11.20 -21.77
N LYS A 34 2.28 10.87 -22.49
CA LYS A 34 2.33 10.42 -23.88
C LYS A 34 2.10 11.57 -24.88
N LEU A 35 1.70 12.76 -24.43
CA LEU A 35 1.45 13.91 -25.32
C LEU A 35 2.69 14.29 -26.13
N GLY A 36 3.90 14.09 -25.61
CA GLY A 36 5.13 14.35 -26.35
C GLY A 36 5.33 13.51 -27.61
N LYS A 37 4.73 12.30 -27.69
CA LYS A 37 4.77 11.48 -28.91
C LYS A 37 3.76 11.96 -29.95
N ILE A 38 2.71 12.63 -29.51
CA ILE A 38 1.64 13.17 -30.36
C ILE A 38 2.02 14.56 -30.87
N ASP A 39 2.67 15.36 -30.02
CA ASP A 39 3.16 16.70 -30.35
C ASP A 39 4.52 16.67 -31.08
N ASN A 40 4.56 15.97 -32.20
CA ASN A 40 5.74 15.89 -33.07
C ASN A 40 5.54 16.58 -34.43
N HIS A 41 4.59 17.52 -34.50
CA HIS A 41 4.23 18.27 -35.71
C HIS A 41 5.40 19.03 -36.36
N LYS A 42 6.45 19.37 -35.60
CA LYS A 42 7.66 20.01 -36.14
C LYS A 42 8.55 19.05 -36.93
N GLN A 43 8.51 17.76 -36.61
CA GLN A 43 9.28 16.72 -37.30
C GLN A 43 8.48 16.14 -38.47
N GLU A 44 7.17 15.99 -38.28
CA GLU A 44 6.25 15.46 -39.28
C GLU A 44 5.23 16.54 -39.65
N PRO A 45 5.53 17.40 -40.66
CA PRO A 45 4.73 18.60 -40.96
C PRO A 45 3.31 18.31 -41.46
N TRP A 46 3.04 17.09 -41.91
CA TRP A 46 1.70 16.63 -42.25
C TRP A 46 0.81 16.35 -41.03
N LYS A 47 1.36 16.39 -39.81
CA LYS A 47 0.57 16.29 -38.57
C LYS A 47 0.10 17.66 -38.12
N ALA A 48 -1.15 17.71 -37.68
CA ALA A 48 -1.71 18.90 -37.05
C ALA A 48 -1.00 19.20 -35.70
N PRO A 49 -0.90 20.48 -35.32
CA PRO A 49 -0.47 20.87 -33.98
C PRO A 49 -1.34 20.21 -32.90
N LEU A 50 -0.74 19.88 -31.74
CA LEU A 50 -1.44 19.16 -30.67
C LEU A 50 -2.78 19.82 -30.23
N PRO A 51 -2.90 21.15 -30.07
CA PRO A 51 -4.18 21.78 -29.71
C PRO A 51 -5.29 21.49 -30.72
N GLN A 52 -4.99 21.59 -32.01
CA GLN A 52 -5.95 21.39 -33.09
C GLN A 52 -6.31 19.91 -33.25
N PHE A 53 -5.33 19.02 -33.09
CA PHE A 53 -5.56 17.58 -33.03
C PHE A 53 -6.54 17.18 -31.91
N ILE A 54 -6.42 17.81 -30.73
CA ILE A 54 -7.34 17.55 -29.61
C ILE A 54 -8.75 18.01 -29.97
N GLU A 55 -8.91 19.19 -30.57
CA GLU A 55 -10.19 19.73 -31.03
C GLU A 55 -10.86 18.82 -32.06
N ASP A 56 -10.11 18.38 -33.08
CA ASP A 56 -10.63 17.52 -34.15
C ASP A 56 -11.16 16.20 -33.61
N ILE A 57 -10.42 15.55 -32.69
CA ILE A 57 -10.86 14.28 -32.09
C ILE A 57 -12.03 14.52 -31.15
N TYR A 58 -12.02 15.62 -30.40
CA TYR A 58 -13.11 15.97 -29.50
C TYR A 58 -14.41 16.16 -30.29
N PHE A 59 -14.37 16.93 -31.37
CA PHE A 59 -15.51 17.14 -32.26
C PHE A 59 -15.97 15.83 -32.90
N LYS A 60 -15.05 14.99 -33.40
CA LYS A 60 -15.41 13.69 -33.99
C LYS A 60 -16.18 12.79 -33.02
N ARG A 61 -15.77 12.76 -31.74
CA ARG A 61 -16.34 11.85 -30.72
C ARG A 61 -17.60 12.40 -30.07
N PHE A 62 -17.62 13.68 -29.74
CA PHE A 62 -18.69 14.30 -28.95
C PHE A 62 -19.63 15.19 -29.77
N LYS A 63 -19.27 15.52 -31.02
CA LYS A 63 -20.01 16.44 -31.91
C LYS A 63 -20.23 17.81 -31.27
N ARG A 64 -19.27 18.25 -30.46
CA ARG A 64 -19.25 19.52 -29.75
C ARG A 64 -17.90 20.17 -29.97
N GLU A 65 -17.90 21.49 -30.09
CA GLU A 65 -16.68 22.26 -30.22
C GLU A 65 -16.02 22.50 -28.87
N GLU A 66 -16.79 22.58 -27.78
CA GLU A 66 -16.27 22.90 -26.45
C GLU A 66 -16.79 21.97 -25.35
N PRO A 67 -16.00 21.76 -24.28
CA PRO A 67 -16.48 21.13 -23.06
C PRO A 67 -17.56 21.97 -22.37
N LEU A 68 -18.58 21.31 -21.83
CA LEU A 68 -19.65 21.95 -21.05
C LEU A 68 -19.14 22.71 -19.83
N ILE A 69 -18.08 22.20 -19.19
CA ILE A 69 -17.52 22.77 -17.95
C ILE A 69 -16.00 22.76 -18.07
N VAL A 70 -15.40 23.94 -18.22
CA VAL A 70 -13.95 24.11 -18.22
C VAL A 70 -13.49 24.46 -16.81
N LYS A 71 -12.82 23.51 -16.14
CA LYS A 71 -12.14 23.75 -14.86
C LYS A 71 -10.64 23.75 -15.07
N SER A 72 -9.96 24.76 -14.54
CA SER A 72 -8.49 24.77 -14.57
C SER A 72 -7.91 23.66 -13.69
N ILE A 73 -6.72 23.17 -14.06
CA ILE A 73 -6.03 22.13 -13.26
C ILE A 73 -5.76 22.62 -11.83
N LYS A 74 -5.45 23.92 -11.66
CA LYS A 74 -5.23 24.54 -10.36
C LYS A 74 -6.48 24.51 -9.48
N GLN A 75 -7.65 24.83 -10.04
CA GLN A 75 -8.92 24.76 -9.32
C GLN A 75 -9.22 23.33 -8.88
N LEU A 76 -9.03 22.34 -9.76
CA LEU A 76 -9.25 20.93 -9.43
C LEU A 76 -8.34 20.45 -8.29
N ILE A 77 -7.06 20.84 -8.30
CA ILE A 77 -6.12 20.50 -7.22
C ILE A 77 -6.58 21.13 -5.90
N ALA A 78 -7.06 22.38 -5.92
CA ALA A 78 -7.59 23.05 -4.74
C ALA A 78 -8.87 22.35 -4.21
N GLU A 79 -9.82 22.03 -5.09
CA GLU A 79 -11.04 21.28 -4.76
C GLU A 79 -10.71 19.93 -4.10
N GLU A 80 -9.73 19.20 -4.64
CA GLU A 80 -9.31 17.91 -4.08
C GLU A 80 -8.66 18.05 -2.69
N LYS A 81 -7.83 19.09 -2.49
CA LYS A 81 -7.23 19.40 -1.18
C LYS A 81 -8.30 19.73 -0.13
N VAL A 82 -9.24 20.61 -0.47
CA VAL A 82 -10.35 20.98 0.42
C VAL A 82 -11.22 19.77 0.76
N LYS A 83 -11.53 18.93 -0.24
CA LYS A 83 -12.30 17.69 -0.02
C LYS A 83 -11.57 16.73 0.93
N LYS A 84 -10.25 16.54 0.76
CA LYS A 84 -9.43 15.71 1.65
C LYS A 84 -9.40 16.25 3.08
N GLU A 85 -9.27 17.56 3.26
CA GLU A 85 -9.26 18.18 4.59
C GLU A 85 -10.63 18.05 5.29
N LYS A 86 -11.73 18.29 4.58
CA LYS A 86 -13.08 18.06 5.09
C LYS A 86 -13.28 16.61 5.53
N GLN A 87 -12.85 15.65 4.70
CA GLN A 87 -12.92 14.23 5.06
C GLN A 87 -12.07 13.89 6.30
N LYS A 88 -10.89 14.50 6.44
CA LYS A 88 -10.05 14.33 7.63
C LYS A 88 -10.75 14.86 8.89
N LYS A 89 -11.28 16.09 8.83
CA LYS A 89 -12.04 16.71 9.93
C LYS A 89 -13.24 15.87 10.36
N VAL A 90 -14.03 15.35 9.41
CA VAL A 90 -15.17 14.47 9.70
C VAL A 90 -14.73 13.16 10.37
N LYS A 91 -13.65 12.54 9.90
CA LYS A 91 -13.10 11.32 10.51
C LYS A 91 -12.58 11.58 11.93
N ASP A 92 -11.92 12.70 12.16
CA ASP A 92 -11.40 13.08 13.46
C ASP A 92 -12.53 13.41 14.45
N GLN A 93 -13.60 14.09 14.00
CA GLN A 93 -14.81 14.31 14.78
C GLN A 93 -15.51 13.00 15.16
N LYS A 94 -15.65 12.06 14.21
CA LYS A 94 -16.22 10.73 14.48
C LYS A 94 -15.40 9.93 15.50
N ARG A 95 -14.07 10.02 15.44
CA ARG A 95 -13.17 9.40 16.43
C ARG A 95 -13.33 10.01 17.82
N LYS A 96 -13.46 11.34 17.90
CA LYS A 96 -13.70 12.05 19.18
C LYS A 96 -15.06 11.68 19.80
N ALA A 97 -16.12 11.62 19.00
CA ALA A 97 -17.44 11.21 19.47
C ALA A 97 -17.46 9.77 20.00
N LYS A 98 -16.81 8.83 19.30
CA LYS A 98 -16.72 7.42 19.74
C LYS A 98 -15.98 7.23 21.07
N LEU A 99 -14.93 8.03 21.32
CA LEU A 99 -14.21 8.02 22.60
C LEU A 99 -15.03 8.59 23.77
N GLN A 100 -16.05 9.40 23.50
CA GLN A 100 -16.94 9.96 24.51
C GLN A 100 -18.10 9.01 24.85
N GLU A 101 -18.54 8.18 23.91
CA GLU A 101 -19.59 7.17 24.16
C GLU A 101 -19.08 5.94 24.95
N ASP A 102 -17.83 5.50 24.74
CA ASP A 102 -17.23 4.38 25.50
C ASP A 102 -16.89 4.73 26.97
N GLY A 103 -17.13 5.98 27.40
CA GLY A 103 -16.81 6.49 28.75
C GLY A 103 -17.99 6.58 29.73
N SER A 104 -19.18 6.10 29.38
CA SER A 104 -20.38 6.21 30.22
C SER A 104 -21.10 4.87 30.37
N ILE A 105 -20.55 3.96 31.19
CA ILE A 105 -21.29 2.87 31.85
C ILE A 105 -20.80 2.76 33.31
N THR A 106 -21.70 3.18 34.21
CA THR A 106 -21.94 2.89 35.64
C THR A 106 -20.92 3.26 36.74
N ASP A 107 -21.36 4.15 37.62
CA ASP A 107 -21.09 4.20 39.06
C ASP A 107 -21.44 2.87 39.75
N ASP A 108 -20.57 2.33 40.63
CA ASP A 108 -20.75 2.39 42.10
C ASP A 108 -19.82 1.44 42.90
N LYS A 109 -19.42 1.95 44.07
CA LYS A 109 -18.83 1.31 45.29
C LYS A 109 -17.37 0.83 45.34
N ALA A 110 -16.66 1.47 46.27
CA ALA A 110 -15.34 1.15 46.82
C ALA A 110 -15.38 -0.03 47.82
N THR A 111 -14.32 -0.85 47.89
CA THR A 111 -13.58 -1.17 49.14
C THR A 111 -12.17 -1.73 48.86
N GLU A 112 -11.18 -1.14 49.56
CA GLU A 112 -9.91 -1.68 50.13
C GLU A 112 -8.75 -2.34 49.30
N ASN A 113 -7.71 -1.52 49.04
CA ASN A 113 -6.22 -1.65 49.19
C ASN A 113 -5.51 -3.03 49.39
N PRO A 114 -4.15 -3.14 49.21
CA PRO A 114 -3.15 -2.36 48.45
C PRO A 114 -2.11 -3.25 47.68
N ILE A 115 -1.19 -2.61 46.91
CA ILE A 115 0.25 -2.94 46.70
C ILE A 115 0.70 -2.86 45.21
N GLU A 116 1.82 -2.13 45.06
CA GLU A 116 2.81 -2.09 43.97
C GLU A 116 2.52 -1.30 42.69
N GLN A 117 3.04 -0.07 42.73
CA GLN A 117 3.41 0.74 41.59
C GLN A 117 4.55 0.06 40.80
N THR A 118 4.25 -0.47 39.62
CA THR A 118 5.23 -0.50 38.53
C THR A 118 4.61 0.06 37.26
N ASN A 119 5.19 1.17 36.83
CA ASN A 119 4.90 2.03 35.69
C ASN A 119 4.29 1.37 34.44
N PRO A 120 3.31 2.01 33.77
CA PRO A 120 2.81 1.54 32.49
C PRO A 120 3.91 1.67 31.42
N THR A 121 4.32 0.53 30.87
CA THR A 121 5.23 0.47 29.72
C THR A 121 4.70 1.35 28.60
N LYS A 122 5.44 2.41 28.27
CA LYS A 122 5.16 3.27 27.13
C LYS A 122 5.02 2.37 25.90
N LYS A 123 3.82 2.34 25.29
CA LYS A 123 3.61 1.76 23.96
C LYS A 123 4.50 2.53 22.97
N ILE A 124 5.67 1.98 22.67
CA ILE A 124 6.57 2.51 21.64
C ILE A 124 5.82 2.40 20.31
N ARG A 125 5.55 3.55 19.69
CA ARG A 125 4.89 3.62 18.38
C ARG A 125 5.92 3.25 17.31
N TYR A 126 5.57 2.27 16.48
CA TYR A 126 6.45 1.59 15.52
C TYR A 126 6.97 2.44 14.34
N ASN A 127 6.79 3.77 14.36
CA ASN A 127 7.07 4.65 13.22
C ASN A 127 8.36 5.46 13.35
N ASP A 128 9.06 5.40 14.49
CA ASP A 128 10.21 6.27 14.76
C ASP A 128 11.58 5.59 14.59
N ILE A 129 11.63 4.31 14.22
CA ILE A 129 12.90 3.61 13.96
C ILE A 129 13.26 3.76 12.48
N LYS A 130 14.17 4.67 12.18
CA LYS A 130 14.83 4.78 10.87
C LYS A 130 15.63 3.50 10.61
N PRO A 131 15.58 2.92 9.40
CA PRO A 131 16.31 1.69 9.10
C PRO A 131 17.82 1.95 9.16
N ILE A 132 18.47 1.28 10.11
CA ILE A 132 19.93 1.17 10.18
C ILE A 132 20.40 0.42 8.92
N ALA A 133 21.55 0.86 8.42
CA ALA A 133 22.16 0.47 7.15
C ALA A 133 22.21 -1.05 6.93
N ARG A 134 22.25 -1.43 5.65
CA ARG A 134 22.38 -2.82 5.18
C ARG A 134 23.70 -3.42 5.67
N VAL A 135 23.66 -4.12 6.81
CA VAL A 135 24.75 -4.99 7.23
C VAL A 135 24.47 -6.37 6.66
N GLN A 136 25.42 -6.88 5.90
CA GLN A 136 25.45 -8.27 5.44
C GLN A 136 25.56 -9.13 6.70
N LEU A 137 24.46 -9.71 7.20
CA LEU A 137 24.47 -10.49 8.43
C LEU A 137 24.20 -11.96 8.13
N GLU A 138 25.21 -12.76 8.45
CA GLU A 138 25.20 -14.21 8.39
C GLU A 138 24.09 -14.82 9.26
N ALA A 139 23.82 -16.10 9.04
CA ALA A 139 22.66 -16.91 9.47
C ALA A 139 22.23 -16.86 10.95
N GLY A 140 22.87 -16.08 11.82
CA GLY A 140 22.62 -16.02 13.26
C GLY A 140 21.32 -15.30 13.69
N ILE A 141 20.75 -14.39 12.89
CA ILE A 141 19.47 -13.73 13.26
C ILE A 141 18.33 -14.74 13.24
N LEU A 142 18.30 -15.61 12.22
CA LEU A 142 17.22 -16.57 12.05
C LEU A 142 17.20 -17.60 13.19
N GLN A 143 18.39 -18.09 13.61
CA GLN A 143 18.53 -19.04 14.72
C GLN A 143 18.08 -18.47 16.07
N LYS A 144 18.20 -17.16 16.30
CA LYS A 144 17.71 -16.51 17.52
C LYS A 144 16.18 -16.37 17.57
N GLU A 145 15.54 -16.28 16.41
CA GLU A 145 14.11 -16.01 16.28
C GLU A 145 13.31 -17.25 15.86
N VAL A 146 13.89 -18.46 15.95
CA VAL A 146 13.23 -19.75 15.60
C VAL A 146 11.91 -19.94 16.35
N HIS A 147 11.87 -19.57 17.64
CA HIS A 147 10.68 -19.70 18.47
C HIS A 147 9.46 -18.95 17.92
N ILE A 148 9.66 -17.83 17.21
CA ILE A 148 8.57 -17.05 16.60
C ILE A 148 7.90 -17.85 15.47
N PHE A 149 8.70 -18.58 14.69
CA PHE A 149 8.22 -19.42 13.59
C PHE A 149 7.56 -20.70 14.10
N ASP A 150 8.05 -21.24 15.22
CA ASP A 150 7.45 -22.37 15.93
C ASP A 150 6.07 -22.00 16.50
N GLU A 151 5.96 -20.84 17.17
CA GLU A 151 4.70 -20.32 17.70
C GLU A 151 3.67 -20.09 16.58
N ALA A 152 4.10 -19.52 15.46
CA ALA A 152 3.24 -19.31 14.30
C ALA A 152 2.74 -20.62 13.69
N PHE A 153 3.54 -21.69 13.70
CA PHE A 153 3.15 -23.01 13.24
C PHE A 153 2.18 -23.69 14.21
N ASN A 154 2.46 -23.64 15.52
CA ASN A 154 1.67 -24.28 16.57
C ASN A 154 0.27 -23.69 16.74
N LEU A 155 0.04 -22.44 16.29
CA LEU A 155 -1.30 -21.83 16.30
C LEU A 155 -2.27 -22.52 15.33
N HIS A 156 -1.78 -23.36 14.42
CA HIS A 156 -2.62 -24.24 13.63
C HIS A 156 -2.60 -25.66 14.23
N GLU A 157 -3.78 -26.22 14.52
CA GLU A 157 -3.94 -27.62 14.93
C GLU A 157 -3.69 -28.62 13.80
N LYS A 158 -3.43 -28.14 12.56
CA LYS A 158 -3.24 -28.98 11.39
C LYS A 158 -1.79 -29.47 11.29
N GLU A 159 -1.61 -30.74 10.93
CA GLU A 159 -0.30 -31.39 10.71
C GLU A 159 0.50 -30.76 9.55
N SER A 160 -0.20 -30.10 8.62
CA SER A 160 0.39 -29.35 7.50
C SER A 160 -0.29 -27.99 7.35
N VAL A 161 0.49 -26.93 7.15
CA VAL A 161 0.00 -25.55 7.05
C VAL A 161 0.40 -24.94 5.71
N THR A 162 -0.48 -24.18 5.08
CA THR A 162 -0.12 -23.48 3.83
C THR A 162 0.78 -22.28 4.12
N MET A 163 1.69 -21.95 3.19
CA MET A 163 2.60 -20.81 3.32
C MET A 163 1.87 -19.47 3.53
N SER A 164 0.69 -19.34 2.91
CA SER A 164 -0.15 -18.14 3.01
C SER A 164 -0.74 -17.96 4.41
N GLU A 165 -1.28 -19.04 4.99
CA GLU A 165 -1.79 -19.05 6.37
C GLU A 165 -0.68 -18.71 7.36
N LEU A 166 0.47 -19.37 7.22
CA LEU A 166 1.65 -19.15 8.06
C LEU A 166 2.15 -17.70 7.97
N GLY A 167 2.15 -17.13 6.76
CA GLY A 167 2.49 -15.72 6.54
C GLY A 167 1.53 -14.75 7.22
N PHE A 168 0.22 -15.05 7.22
CA PHE A 168 -0.78 -14.27 7.93
C PHE A 168 -0.58 -14.33 9.44
N MET A 169 -0.30 -15.53 9.98
CA MET A 169 -0.08 -15.73 11.41
C MET A 169 1.19 -15.04 11.88
N LEU A 170 2.29 -15.14 11.13
CA LEU A 170 3.51 -14.38 11.41
C LEU A 170 3.25 -12.87 11.40
N LYS A 171 2.37 -12.38 10.50
CA LYS A 171 2.01 -10.97 10.49
C LYS A 171 1.23 -10.54 11.73
N LYS A 172 0.44 -11.45 12.31
CA LYS A 172 -0.35 -11.24 13.52
C LYS A 172 0.51 -11.22 14.78
N ILE A 173 1.41 -12.20 14.93
CA ILE A 173 2.29 -12.35 16.10
C ILE A 173 3.47 -11.36 16.02
N TYR A 174 4.09 -11.26 14.83
CA TYR A 174 5.27 -10.45 14.60
C TYR A 174 5.09 -9.52 13.37
N PRO A 175 4.42 -8.36 13.52
CA PRO A 175 4.11 -7.47 12.40
C PRO A 175 5.33 -6.93 11.63
N GLN A 176 6.51 -6.91 12.27
CA GLN A 176 7.77 -6.48 11.67
C GLN A 176 8.50 -7.59 10.90
N TYR A 177 7.93 -8.80 10.86
CA TYR A 177 8.39 -9.93 10.07
C TYR A 177 8.57 -9.53 8.59
N LYS A 178 9.76 -9.82 8.04
CA LYS A 178 10.05 -9.70 6.60
C LYS A 178 11.09 -10.77 6.20
N PRO A 179 10.85 -11.55 5.14
CA PRO A 179 11.82 -12.54 4.67
C PRO A 179 13.24 -11.98 4.46
N ARG A 180 13.30 -10.76 3.89
CA ARG A 180 14.58 -10.08 3.60
C ARG A 180 15.41 -9.76 4.85
N ARG A 181 14.82 -9.70 6.04
CA ARG A 181 15.56 -9.49 7.31
C ARG A 181 16.52 -10.65 7.57
N TYR A 182 16.11 -11.86 7.21
CA TYR A 182 16.86 -13.10 7.43
C TYR A 182 17.69 -13.51 6.20
N GLY A 183 17.81 -12.62 5.20
CA GLY A 183 18.50 -12.93 3.94
C GLY A 183 17.75 -13.92 3.04
N CYS A 184 16.44 -14.12 3.25
CA CYS A 184 15.60 -14.98 2.42
C CYS A 184 14.75 -14.15 1.45
N LYS A 185 14.48 -14.70 0.26
CA LYS A 185 13.60 -14.07 -0.75
C LYS A 185 12.12 -14.35 -0.44
N SER A 186 11.82 -15.52 0.10
CA SER A 186 10.47 -15.99 0.40
C SER A 186 10.35 -16.53 1.83
N LEU A 187 9.11 -16.69 2.32
CA LEU A 187 8.83 -17.38 3.58
C LEU A 187 9.23 -18.86 3.50
N GLY A 188 9.07 -19.49 2.33
CA GLY A 188 9.46 -20.89 2.12
C GLY A 188 10.95 -21.12 2.34
N GLU A 189 11.79 -20.23 1.81
CA GLU A 189 13.25 -20.30 2.00
C GLU A 189 13.66 -20.13 3.48
N ILE A 190 12.82 -19.48 4.30
CA ILE A 190 13.06 -19.43 5.76
C ILE A 190 12.81 -20.80 6.37
N TYR A 191 11.66 -21.41 6.09
CA TYR A 191 11.32 -22.73 6.62
C TYR A 191 12.21 -23.84 6.07
N GLU A 192 12.77 -23.67 4.87
CA GLU A 192 13.78 -24.58 4.31
C GLU A 192 15.11 -24.51 5.06
N ARG A 193 15.52 -23.31 5.50
CA ARG A 193 16.70 -23.12 6.36
C ARG A 193 16.47 -23.52 7.82
N LEU A 194 15.21 -23.65 8.23
CA LEU A 194 14.84 -24.23 9.52
C LEU A 194 14.80 -25.74 9.33
N ASP A 195 15.90 -26.44 9.64
CA ASP A 195 16.05 -27.89 9.41
C ASP A 195 14.93 -28.77 9.99
N LYS A 196 14.12 -28.21 10.90
CA LYS A 196 12.93 -28.79 11.54
C LYS A 196 11.72 -28.95 10.61
N TYR A 197 11.64 -28.23 9.50
CA TYR A 197 10.46 -28.20 8.62
C TYR A 197 10.79 -28.69 7.22
N GLU A 198 9.79 -29.22 6.54
CA GLU A 198 9.84 -29.61 5.13
C GLU A 198 8.83 -28.79 4.35
N VAL A 199 9.29 -28.21 3.24
CA VAL A 199 8.49 -27.37 2.36
C VAL A 199 8.17 -28.16 1.09
N ILE A 200 6.91 -28.58 0.94
CA ILE A 200 6.42 -29.27 -0.25
C ILE A 200 5.97 -28.21 -1.26
N GLN A 201 6.60 -28.17 -2.43
CA GLN A 201 6.15 -27.38 -3.56
C GLN A 201 5.08 -28.17 -4.31
N ALA A 202 3.87 -27.63 -4.42
CA ALA A 202 2.85 -28.23 -5.28
C ALA A 202 3.17 -27.85 -6.73
N GLU A 203 3.31 -28.84 -7.61
CA GLU A 203 3.84 -28.70 -8.99
C GLU A 203 2.94 -27.86 -9.93
N GLU A 204 1.75 -27.47 -9.49
CA GLU A 204 0.84 -26.62 -10.26
C GLU A 204 1.26 -25.14 -10.20
N LYS A 205 1.35 -24.49 -11.36
CA LYS A 205 1.62 -23.05 -11.48
C LYS A 205 0.55 -22.23 -10.72
N GLY A 206 0.88 -21.83 -9.50
CA GLY A 206 0.00 -21.03 -8.63
C GLY A 206 -0.43 -21.73 -7.34
N ALA A 207 -0.03 -22.99 -7.11
CA ALA A 207 -0.34 -23.67 -5.87
C ALA A 207 0.51 -23.12 -4.71
N CYS A 208 -0.10 -23.03 -3.52
CA CYS A 208 0.57 -22.58 -2.32
C CYS A 208 1.50 -23.68 -1.80
N ASN A 209 2.76 -23.33 -1.54
CA ASN A 209 3.69 -24.24 -0.85
C ASN A 209 3.11 -24.64 0.51
N ILE A 210 3.28 -25.90 0.88
CA ILE A 210 2.81 -26.45 2.16
C ILE A 210 4.03 -26.70 3.03
N VAL A 211 3.94 -26.33 4.32
CA VAL A 211 4.95 -26.59 5.33
C VAL A 211 4.46 -27.70 6.24
N ARG A 212 5.25 -28.76 6.40
CA ARG A 212 5.05 -29.81 7.41
C ARG A 212 6.24 -29.88 8.34
N LYS A 213 6.04 -30.30 9.58
CA LYS A 213 7.16 -30.60 10.49
C LYS A 213 7.83 -31.88 10.00
N LYS A 214 9.17 -31.91 9.95
CA LYS A 214 9.88 -33.17 9.67
C LYS A 214 9.61 -34.13 10.84
N ASN A 215 9.06 -35.30 10.52
CA ASN A 215 8.96 -36.39 11.46
C ASN A 215 10.37 -36.94 11.69
N SER A 216 11.02 -36.48 12.76
CA SER A 216 12.22 -37.10 13.29
C SER A 216 11.86 -38.45 13.93
N PHE A 217 11.54 -39.44 13.10
CA PHE A 217 11.52 -40.84 13.52
C PHE A 217 12.93 -41.40 13.29
N LEU A 218 13.64 -41.58 14.40
CA LEU A 218 14.69 -42.57 14.70
C LEU A 218 15.75 -42.84 13.62
N GLU A 219 16.97 -42.40 13.90
CA GLU A 219 18.12 -43.30 13.95
C GLU A 219 18.99 -42.94 15.17
#